data_AF-A0A812W8C4-F1
#
_entry.id   AF-A0A812W8C4-F1
#
_cell.length_a   1.000
_cell.length_b   1.000
_cell.length_c   1.000
_cell.angle_alpha   90.00
_cell.angle_beta   90.00
_cell.angle_gamma   90.00
#
_symmetry.space_group_name_H-M   'P 1'
#
loop_
_entity.id
_entity.type
_entity.pdbx_description
1 polymer ?
#
loop_
_entity_poly.entity_id
_entity_poly.type
_entity_poly.pdbx_seq_one_letter_code
_entity_poly.pdbx_strand_id
1 'polypeptide(L)' 'LEVLSMRDNSIRDASASAFAEALHHNGTVTQLNLELNSIDFHHLLKIKQLLGRNEKIRQEKLPDRYRGRIEQLQKC' A
#
# COMPACT_ATOMS: atom_id res chain seq x y z
N LEU A 1 0.95 2.13 -11.37
CA LEU A 1 0.94 0.77 -10.78
C LEU A 1 0.21 0.87 -9.45
N GLU A 2 -0.95 0.23 -9.32
CA GLU A 2 -1.76 0.30 -8.08
C GLU A 2 -1.43 -0.86 -7.12
N VAL A 3 -1.08 -2.00 -7.68
CA VAL A 3 -0.78 -3.25 -6.97
C VAL A 3 0.63 -3.72 -7.36
N LEU A 4 1.43 -4.07 -6.37
CA LEU A 4 2.74 -4.70 -6.53
C LEU A 4 2.83 -5.94 -5.64
N SER A 5 3.21 -7.08 -6.21
CA SER A 5 3.46 -8.31 -5.46
C SER A 5 4.93 -8.66 -5.50
N MET A 6 5.54 -8.74 -4.32
CA MET A 6 6.92 -9.18 -4.09
C MET A 6 6.94 -10.34 -3.09
N ARG A 7 5.85 -11.11 -3.05
CA ARG A 7 5.71 -12.29 -2.18
C ARG A 7 6.81 -13.30 -2.46
N ASP A 8 7.27 -13.96 -1.40
CA ASP A 8 8.24 -15.06 -1.48
C ASP A 8 9.57 -14.64 -2.13
N ASN A 9 10.22 -13.66 -1.50
CA ASN A 9 11.52 -13.16 -1.90
C ASN A 9 12.45 -13.09 -0.68
N SER A 10 13.71 -12.74 -0.92
CA SER A 10 14.71 -12.55 0.14
C SER A 10 14.79 -11.09 0.63
N ILE A 11 13.65 -10.38 0.68
CA ILE A 11 13.60 -8.99 1.13
C ILE A 11 13.79 -8.96 2.65
N ARG A 12 14.65 -8.04 3.10
CA ARG A 12 14.97 -7.80 4.51
C ARG A 12 14.60 -6.37 4.92
N ASP A 13 14.72 -6.09 6.20
CA ASP A 13 14.37 -4.79 6.83
C ASP A 13 14.94 -3.56 6.12
N ALA A 14 16.19 -3.63 5.65
CA ALA A 14 16.83 -2.52 4.92
C ALA A 14 16.03 -2.11 3.68
N SER A 15 15.53 -3.09 2.92
CA SER A 15 14.70 -2.86 1.75
C SER A 15 13.29 -2.41 2.12
N ALA A 16 12.76 -2.86 3.27
CA ALA A 16 11.46 -2.43 3.78
C ALA A 16 11.43 -0.92 4.09
N SER A 17 12.53 -0.37 4.59
CA SER A 17 12.70 1.09 4.76
C SER A 17 12.61 1.84 3.43
N ALA A 18 13.27 1.33 2.37
CA ALA A 18 13.19 1.92 1.04
C ALA A 18 11.76 1.86 0.45
N PHE A 19 11.02 0.77 0.68
CA PHE A 19 9.61 0.70 0.30
C PHE A 19 8.76 1.73 1.06
N ALA A 20 9.01 1.93 2.36
CA ALA A 20 8.31 2.95 3.14
C ALA A 20 8.59 4.36 2.63
N GLU A 21 9.84 4.70 2.31
CA GLU A 21 10.20 5.99 1.73
C GLU A 21 9.55 6.19 0.35
N ALA A 22 9.61 5.17 -0.52
CA ALA A 22 8.96 5.21 -1.82
C ALA A 22 7.44 5.43 -1.69
N LEU A 23 6.76 4.73 -0.78
CA LEU A 23 5.33 4.92 -0.51
C LEU A 23 5.01 6.28 0.11
N HIS A 24 5.95 6.88 0.83
CA HIS A 24 5.78 8.23 1.37
C HIS A 24 5.71 9.29 0.26
N HIS A 25 6.55 9.15 -0.76
CA HIS A 25 6.58 10.07 -1.90
C HIS A 25 5.60 9.70 -3.02
N ASN A 26 5.17 8.43 -3.09
CA ASN A 26 4.29 7.93 -4.13
C ASN A 26 2.89 7.64 -3.59
N GLY A 27 1.89 8.44 -4.00
CA GLY A 27 0.49 8.26 -3.65
C GLY A 27 -0.34 7.37 -4.58
N THR A 28 0.28 6.67 -5.55
CA THR A 28 -0.44 5.80 -6.51
C THR A 28 -0.44 4.32 -6.13
N VAL A 29 0.57 3.84 -5.41
CA VAL A 29 0.62 2.44 -4.95
C VAL A 29 -0.24 2.30 -3.70
N THR A 30 -1.23 1.40 -3.75
CA THR A 30 -2.20 1.19 -2.68
C THR A 30 -2.25 -0.24 -2.18
N GLN A 31 -1.63 -1.18 -2.92
CA GLN A 31 -1.44 -2.55 -2.47
C GLN A 31 0.01 -2.99 -2.73
N LEU A 32 0.66 -3.52 -1.68
CA LEU A 32 2.00 -4.10 -1.74
C LEU A 32 2.00 -5.41 -0.95
N ASN A 33 2.19 -6.54 -1.64
CA ASN A 33 2.31 -7.85 -1.01
C ASN A 33 3.78 -8.18 -0.75
N LEU A 34 4.15 -8.32 0.53
CA LEU A 34 5.48 -8.70 1.01
C LEU A 34 5.46 -9.97 1.86
N GLU A 35 4.39 -10.76 1.77
CA GLU A 35 4.31 -12.05 2.46
C GLU A 35 5.51 -12.94 2.12
N LEU A 36 5.86 -13.84 3.04
CA LEU A 36 6.96 -14.78 2.86
C LEU A 36 8.32 -14.11 2.56
N ASN A 37 8.54 -12.91 3.11
CA ASN A 37 9.85 -12.26 3.14
C ASN A 37 10.36 -12.19 4.59
N SER A 38 11.66 -11.96 4.76
CA SER A 38 12.30 -11.81 6.07
C SER A 38 12.28 -10.36 6.57
N ILE A 39 11.08 -9.81 6.72
CA ILE A 39 10.86 -8.43 7.17
C ILE A 39 10.22 -8.45 8.56
N ASP A 40 10.75 -7.63 9.45
CA ASP A 40 10.29 -7.51 10.81
C ASP A 40 8.94 -6.78 10.89
N PHE A 41 8.12 -7.14 11.88
CA PHE A 41 6.72 -6.70 11.95
C PHE A 41 6.56 -5.16 11.97
N HIS A 42 7.50 -4.44 12.59
CA HIS A 42 7.50 -2.98 12.66
C HIS A 42 7.56 -2.33 11.26
N HIS A 43 8.37 -2.87 10.35
CA HIS A 43 8.46 -2.37 8.98
C HIS A 43 7.17 -2.66 8.19
N LEU A 44 6.61 -3.86 8.34
CA LEU A 44 5.34 -4.23 7.70
C LEU A 44 4.18 -3.33 8.18
N LEU A 45 4.12 -3.02 9.48
CA LEU A 45 3.12 -2.12 10.03
C LEU A 45 3.25 -0.70 9.43
N LYS A 46 4.48 -0.19 9.31
CA LYS A 46 4.73 1.12 8.71
C LYS A 46 4.29 1.16 7.25
N ILE A 47 4.64 0.13 6.47
CA ILE A 47 4.21 -0.01 5.07
C ILE A 47 2.68 -0.02 4.98
N LYS A 48 2.00 -0.81 5.83
CA LYS A 48 0.53 -0.88 5.85
C LYS A 48 -0.13 0.49 6.11
N GLN A 49 0.43 1.28 7.03
CA GLN A 49 -0.07 2.64 7.31
C GLN A 49 0.09 3.56 6.09
N LEU A 50 1.22 3.48 5.39
CA LEU A 50 1.49 4.29 4.21
C LEU A 50 0.59 3.91 3.03
N LEU A 51 0.34 2.61 2.81
CA LEU A 51 -0.63 2.14 1.83
C LEU A 51 -2.04 2.68 2.12
N GLY A 52 -2.45 2.66 3.40
CA GLY A 52 -3.74 3.24 3.82
C GLY A 52 -3.84 4.74 3.57
N ARG A 53 -2.74 5.50 3.76
CA ARG A 53 -2.68 6.92 3.37
C ARG A 53 -2.83 7.09 1.86
N ASN A 54 -2.12 6.28 1.06
CA ASN A 54 -2.16 6.39 -0.39
C ASN A 54 -3.54 6.03 -0.95
N GLU A 55 -4.20 5.04 -0.38
CA GLU A 55 -5.60 4.71 -0.68
C GLU A 55 -6.53 5.91 -0.47
N LYS A 56 -6.40 6.62 0.66
CA LYS A 56 -7.17 7.85 0.92
C LYS A 56 -6.87 8.95 -0.08
N ILE A 57 -5.59 9.20 -0.39
CA ILE A 57 -5.18 10.18 -1.40
C ILE A 57 -5.79 9.84 -2.76
N ARG A 58 -5.81 8.55 -3.13
CA ARG A 58 -6.45 8.09 -4.37
C ARG A 58 -7.94 8.39 -4.36
N GLN A 59 -8.62 8.06 -3.27
CA GLN A 59 -10.06 8.33 -3.08
C GLN A 59 -10.40 9.82 -3.12
N GLU A 60 -9.54 10.69 -2.59
CA GLU A 60 -9.71 12.15 -2.66
C GLU A 60 -9.52 12.70 -4.08
N LYS A 61 -8.66 12.08 -4.90
CA LYS A 61 -8.48 12.45 -6.31
C LYS A 61 -9.62 11.97 -7.22
N LEU A 62 -10.44 11.03 -6.77
CA LEU A 62 -11.54 10.48 -7.55
C LEU A 62 -12.73 11.47 -7.56
N PRO A 63 -13.34 11.75 -8.73
CA PRO A 63 -14.57 12.53 -8.80
C PRO A 63 -15.68 11.90 -7.94
N ASP A 64 -16.47 12.73 -7.23
CA ASP A 64 -17.48 12.29 -6.26
C ASP A 64 -18.43 11.21 -6.79
N ARG A 65 -18.73 11.23 -8.09
CA ARG A 65 -19.57 10.24 -8.79
C ARG A 65 -19.07 8.79 -8.66
N TYR A 66 -17.77 8.57 -8.46
CA TYR A 66 -17.18 7.23 -8.31
C TYR A 66 -16.99 6.83 -6.84
N ARG A 67 -16.94 7.80 -5.92
CA ARG A 67 -16.64 7.58 -4.50
C ARG A 67 -17.70 6.69 -3.84
N GLY A 68 -18.98 7.02 -4.02
CA GLY A 68 -20.09 6.25 -3.44
C GLY A 68 -20.21 4.81 -3.98
N ARG A 69 -19.83 4.58 -5.24
CA ARG A 69 -19.93 3.26 -5.87
C ARG A 69 -18.80 2.32 -5.44
N ILE A 70 -17.61 2.85 -5.19
CA ILE A 70 -16.47 2.08 -4.66
C ILE A 70 -16.72 1.70 -3.20
N GLU A 71 -17.23 2.62 -2.37
CA GLU A 71 -17.57 2.32 -0.96
C GLU A 71 -18.63 1.21 -0.82
N GLN A 72 -19.58 1.13 -1.77
CA GLN A 72 -20.56 0.05 -1.81
C GLN A 72 -19.93 -1.29 -2.20
N LEU A 73 -19.00 -1.29 -3.16
CA LEU A 73 -18.32 -2.51 -3.63
C LEU A 73 -17.30 -3.06 -2.62
N GLN A 74 -16.73 -2.21 -1.77
CA GLN A 74 -15.80 -2.62 -0.71
C GLN A 74 -16.51 -3.17 0.54
N LYS A 75 -17.84 -3.02 0.65
CA LYS A 75 -18.65 -3.51 1.78
C LYS A 75 -19.35 -4.85 1.51
N CYS A 76 -19.27 -5.38 0.29
CA CYS A 76 -19.75 -6.72 -0.08
C CYS A 76 -18.63 -7.75 0.06
#